data_AF-A0A9D5WAJ4-F1
#
_entry.id   AF-A0A9D5WAJ4-F1
#
_cell.length_a   1.000
_cell.length_b   1.000
_cell.length_c   1.000
_cell.angle_alpha   90.00
_cell.angle_beta   90.00
_cell.angle_gamma   90.00
#
_symmetry.space_group_name_H-M   'P 1'
#
loop_
_entity.id
_entity.type
_entity.pdbx_description
1 polymer ?
#
loop_
_entity_poly.entity_id
_entity_poly.type
_entity_poly.pdbx_seq_one_letter_code
_entity_poly.pdbx_strand_id
1 'polypeptide(L)'
;MKKVLTILVIIVLPVSLYASKGGDYLPITAFNKNIVAYRYVIIPLLGLLTGFVFFMLALKNKLNMPDSVKEFLSVHYKKIIALIAITIGALAKEPYIAGAFFFCLYAAFGKRGRRPAIIFAVFFLALASMALFHAFMFYHTALTTPSHKAAGLIVQSEYIDNFLYLKDALHKPSVLFHSIFLYIDRKSFFIIFQFLPFLFIPFLRLKELIPTIPFFAISILSIRPLHSALDCQYSAAYIAPILVSLTVALKGLNDRYGKNFTGSILLFILIMVVTVNIAHSPSLVSLNFLKEGWSDTWHRKTYIIGKHEEALRKALDLIPKDTAVKVVCQNNTYGGEIANREFSDVFPRKWQDSYYIILDLKKPLFLEDNINPAGFMIEFEKLRQSKNFQLTL
;
A
#
# COMPACT_ATOMS: atom_id res chain seq x y z
N MET A 1 1.57 -1.85 -31.38
CA MET A 1 0.75 -1.27 -30.28
C MET A 1 -0.67 -1.82 -30.21
N LYS A 2 -1.52 -1.72 -31.26
CA LYS A 2 -2.89 -2.31 -31.25
C LYS A 2 -2.91 -3.79 -30.85
N LYS A 3 -2.03 -4.63 -31.43
CA LYS A 3 -1.93 -6.07 -31.11
C LYS A 3 -1.56 -6.36 -29.64
N VAL A 4 -0.69 -5.54 -29.04
CA VAL A 4 -0.29 -5.69 -27.62
C VAL A 4 -1.44 -5.31 -26.69
N LEU A 5 -2.18 -4.25 -27.03
CA LEU A 5 -3.36 -3.82 -26.26
C LEU A 5 -4.50 -4.84 -26.36
N THR A 6 -4.71 -5.43 -27.54
CA THR A 6 -5.67 -6.51 -27.74
C THR A 6 -5.27 -7.75 -26.95
N ILE A 7 -3.99 -8.11 -26.90
CA ILE A 7 -3.50 -9.24 -26.07
C ILE A 7 -3.67 -8.94 -24.57
N LEU A 8 -3.36 -7.73 -24.11
CA LEU A 8 -3.51 -7.35 -22.70
C LEU A 8 -4.97 -7.36 -22.26
N VAL A 9 -5.89 -6.86 -23.10
CA VAL A 9 -7.34 -6.94 -22.85
C VAL A 9 -7.82 -8.39 -22.93
N ILE A 10 -7.40 -9.17 -23.92
CA ILE A 10 -7.80 -10.58 -24.08
C ILE A 10 -7.22 -11.49 -22.98
N ILE A 11 -6.12 -11.14 -22.31
CA ILE A 11 -5.58 -11.93 -21.20
C ILE A 11 -6.11 -11.42 -19.85
N VAL A 12 -6.10 -10.11 -19.61
CA VAL A 12 -6.45 -9.52 -18.31
C VAL A 12 -7.96 -9.56 -18.07
N LEU A 13 -8.81 -9.41 -19.08
CA LEU A 13 -10.27 -9.46 -18.90
C LEU A 13 -10.75 -10.88 -18.56
N PRO A 14 -10.32 -11.96 -19.25
CA PRO A 14 -10.70 -13.32 -18.89
C PRO A 14 -10.07 -13.79 -17.59
N VAL A 15 -8.83 -13.39 -17.26
CA VAL A 15 -8.23 -13.72 -15.95
C VAL A 15 -8.97 -13.02 -14.81
N SER A 16 -9.42 -11.77 -15.00
CA SER A 16 -10.23 -11.06 -13.99
C SER A 16 -11.67 -11.58 -13.90
N LEU A 17 -12.29 -12.01 -15.02
CA LEU A 17 -13.59 -12.68 -15.05
C LEU A 17 -13.53 -14.13 -14.53
N TYR A 18 -12.40 -14.82 -14.70
CA TYR A 18 -12.17 -16.16 -14.14
C TYR A 18 -11.91 -16.07 -12.63
N ALA A 19 -11.15 -15.06 -12.18
CA ALA A 19 -11.00 -14.74 -10.76
C ALA A 19 -12.33 -14.32 -10.09
N SER A 20 -13.26 -13.70 -10.83
CA SER A 20 -14.60 -13.38 -10.32
C SER A 20 -15.55 -14.58 -10.30
N LYS A 21 -15.34 -15.59 -11.16
CA LYS A 21 -16.10 -16.85 -11.19
C LYS A 21 -15.56 -17.90 -10.21
N GLY A 22 -14.26 -17.92 -9.92
CA GLY A 22 -13.62 -18.75 -8.90
C GLY A 22 -13.80 -18.21 -7.48
N GLY A 23 -15.00 -17.69 -7.17
CA GLY A 23 -15.31 -16.88 -5.97
C GLY A 23 -15.18 -17.59 -4.61
N ASP A 24 -14.63 -18.80 -4.58
CA ASP A 24 -14.35 -19.58 -3.36
C ASP A 24 -12.85 -19.53 -2.98
N TYR A 25 -11.99 -18.89 -3.78
CA TYR A 25 -10.53 -18.81 -3.56
C TYR A 25 -9.99 -17.40 -3.31
N LEU A 26 -10.86 -16.39 -3.15
CA LEU A 26 -10.43 -15.03 -2.79
C LEU A 26 -10.17 -14.91 -1.29
N PRO A 27 -9.10 -14.22 -0.85
CA PRO A 27 -8.70 -14.16 0.55
C PRO A 27 -9.80 -13.59 1.46
N ILE A 28 -9.99 -14.24 2.60
CA ILE A 28 -10.99 -13.98 3.65
C ILE A 28 -10.91 -12.56 4.24
N THR A 29 -9.80 -11.83 4.03
CA THR A 29 -9.58 -10.50 4.60
C THR A 29 -10.51 -9.40 4.05
N ALA A 30 -11.37 -9.70 3.07
CA ALA A 30 -12.53 -8.86 2.83
C ALA A 30 -13.79 -9.70 2.59
N PHE A 31 -14.56 -9.85 3.68
CA PHE A 31 -15.85 -10.53 3.78
C PHE A 31 -16.92 -10.06 2.78
N ASN A 32 -16.68 -8.92 2.12
CA ASN A 32 -17.53 -8.47 1.03
C ASN A 32 -16.77 -8.64 -0.29
N LYS A 33 -17.20 -9.62 -1.10
CA LYS A 33 -16.67 -9.88 -2.45
C LYS A 33 -16.68 -8.60 -3.30
N ASN A 34 -17.64 -7.70 -3.07
CA ASN A 34 -17.70 -6.39 -3.74
C ASN A 34 -16.61 -5.44 -3.26
N ILE A 35 -16.19 -5.48 -1.99
CA ILE A 35 -15.09 -4.64 -1.47
C ILE A 35 -13.73 -5.16 -1.94
N VAL A 36 -13.52 -6.47 -2.04
CA VAL A 36 -12.29 -7.04 -2.67
C VAL A 36 -12.22 -6.62 -4.12
N ALA A 37 -13.32 -6.83 -4.86
CA ALA A 37 -13.44 -6.38 -6.23
C ALA A 37 -13.20 -4.87 -6.29
N TYR A 38 -13.79 -4.07 -5.41
CA TYR A 38 -13.55 -2.63 -5.38
C TYR A 38 -12.09 -2.25 -5.09
N ARG A 39 -11.48 -2.76 -4.02
CA ARG A 39 -10.14 -2.35 -3.56
C ARG A 39 -9.00 -2.90 -4.40
N TYR A 40 -9.08 -4.14 -4.86
CA TYR A 40 -7.95 -4.83 -5.48
C TYR A 40 -8.10 -5.00 -6.99
N VAL A 41 -9.31 -4.87 -7.51
CA VAL A 41 -9.57 -4.96 -8.94
C VAL A 41 -10.05 -3.62 -9.48
N ILE A 42 -11.25 -3.15 -9.12
CA ILE A 42 -11.90 -1.96 -9.68
C ILE A 42 -11.14 -0.68 -9.35
N ILE A 43 -10.59 -0.44 -8.16
CA ILE A 43 -9.85 0.80 -7.85
C ILE A 43 -8.50 0.83 -8.57
N PRO A 44 -7.68 -0.24 -8.56
CA PRO A 44 -6.46 -0.29 -9.37
C PRO A 44 -6.76 -0.27 -10.87
N LEU A 45 -7.82 -0.96 -11.31
CA LEU A 45 -8.26 -0.99 -12.71
C LEU A 45 -8.89 0.34 -13.10
N LEU A 46 -9.60 1.06 -12.23
CA LEU A 46 -10.08 2.42 -12.45
C LEU A 46 -8.93 3.40 -12.41
N GLY A 47 -7.91 3.24 -11.56
CA GLY A 47 -6.71 4.07 -11.58
C GLY A 47 -5.91 3.85 -12.87
N LEU A 48 -5.78 2.59 -13.30
CA LEU A 48 -5.17 2.21 -14.56
C LEU A 48 -6.01 2.68 -15.76
N LEU A 49 -7.33 2.50 -15.73
CA LEU A 49 -8.27 2.86 -16.80
C LEU A 49 -8.51 4.36 -16.83
N THR A 50 -8.56 5.08 -15.71
CA THR A 50 -8.63 6.55 -15.73
C THR A 50 -7.29 7.09 -16.19
N GLY A 51 -6.16 6.59 -15.68
CA GLY A 51 -4.83 6.93 -16.20
C GLY A 51 -4.70 6.65 -17.70
N PHE A 52 -5.23 5.51 -18.18
CA PHE A 52 -5.19 5.07 -19.57
C PHE A 52 -6.22 5.78 -20.46
N VAL A 53 -7.45 6.02 -19.99
CA VAL A 53 -8.51 6.77 -20.69
C VAL A 53 -8.11 8.23 -20.75
N PHE A 54 -7.53 8.82 -19.71
CA PHE A 54 -6.96 10.15 -19.78
C PHE A 54 -5.74 10.21 -20.70
N PHE A 55 -4.89 9.17 -20.72
CA PHE A 55 -3.81 9.03 -21.70
C PHE A 55 -4.33 8.87 -23.15
N MET A 56 -5.47 8.21 -23.34
CA MET A 56 -6.11 7.96 -24.65
C MET A 56 -6.99 9.12 -25.14
N LEU A 57 -7.67 9.84 -24.23
CA LEU A 57 -8.36 11.10 -24.49
C LEU A 57 -7.33 12.20 -24.77
N ALA A 58 -6.21 12.19 -24.04
CA ALA A 58 -5.00 12.91 -24.40
C ALA A 58 -4.51 12.54 -25.81
N LEU A 59 -4.85 11.38 -26.38
CA LEU A 59 -4.45 11.02 -27.75
C LEU A 59 -5.49 11.37 -28.83
N LYS A 60 -6.77 11.66 -28.49
CA LYS A 60 -7.87 11.53 -29.47
C LYS A 60 -8.92 12.68 -29.54
N ASN A 61 -8.60 13.90 -29.12
CA ASN A 61 -9.46 15.11 -29.16
C ASN A 61 -10.67 15.09 -30.14
N LYS A 62 -11.88 15.32 -29.61
CA LYS A 62 -12.96 16.16 -30.22
C LYS A 62 -13.95 16.62 -29.13
N LEU A 63 -13.73 17.79 -28.53
CA LEU A 63 -14.74 18.51 -27.74
C LEU A 63 -14.90 19.92 -28.34
N ASN A 64 -16.15 20.38 -28.50
CA ASN A 64 -16.47 21.71 -29.03
C ASN A 64 -16.22 22.77 -27.94
N MET A 65 -15.08 23.46 -28.03
CA MET A 65 -14.71 24.58 -27.17
C MET A 65 -14.28 25.79 -28.03
N PRO A 66 -14.25 27.02 -27.47
CA PRO A 66 -13.70 28.19 -28.15
C PRO A 66 -12.24 27.96 -28.59
N ASP A 67 -11.83 28.54 -29.72
CA ASP A 67 -10.55 28.20 -30.36
C ASP A 67 -9.32 28.61 -29.54
N SER A 68 -9.41 29.68 -28.72
CA SER A 68 -8.37 30.06 -27.76
C SER A 68 -8.16 29.01 -26.65
N VAL A 69 -9.24 28.36 -26.22
CA VAL A 69 -9.22 27.26 -25.26
C VAL A 69 -8.76 25.98 -25.93
N LYS A 70 -9.15 25.73 -27.19
CA LYS A 70 -8.61 24.59 -27.97
C LYS A 70 -7.13 24.70 -28.22
N GLU A 71 -6.60 25.89 -28.49
CA GLU A 71 -5.17 26.10 -28.72
C GLU A 71 -4.37 25.89 -27.43
N PHE A 72 -4.79 26.54 -26.33
CA PHE A 72 -4.21 26.33 -25.01
C PHE A 72 -4.30 24.87 -24.55
N LEU A 73 -5.47 24.26 -24.68
CA LEU A 73 -5.66 22.83 -24.41
C LEU A 73 -4.85 22.00 -25.38
N SER A 74 -4.76 22.24 -26.68
CA SER A 74 -3.96 21.40 -27.60
C SER A 74 -2.47 21.33 -27.21
N VAL A 75 -1.94 22.42 -26.64
CA VAL A 75 -0.55 22.52 -26.18
C VAL A 75 -0.37 21.97 -24.76
N HIS A 76 -1.38 22.10 -23.88
CA HIS A 76 -1.25 21.84 -22.44
C HIS A 76 -2.22 20.82 -21.83
N TYR A 77 -3.24 20.34 -22.56
CA TYR A 77 -4.31 19.46 -22.03
C TYR A 77 -3.79 18.14 -21.50
N LYS A 78 -2.82 17.52 -22.18
CA LYS A 78 -2.16 16.30 -21.68
C LYS A 78 -1.54 16.52 -20.32
N LYS A 79 -1.02 17.74 -20.08
CA LYS A 79 -0.41 18.13 -18.82
C LYS A 79 -1.47 18.46 -17.77
N ILE A 80 -2.49 19.23 -18.13
CA ILE A 80 -3.59 19.61 -17.22
C ILE A 80 -4.36 18.37 -16.76
N ILE A 81 -4.70 17.47 -17.68
CA ILE A 81 -5.37 16.21 -17.37
C ILE A 81 -4.48 15.33 -16.49
N ALA A 82 -3.19 15.19 -16.82
CA ALA A 82 -2.26 14.45 -15.97
C ALA A 82 -2.16 15.06 -14.57
N LEU A 83 -2.16 16.39 -14.48
CA LEU A 83 -2.12 17.12 -13.21
C LEU A 83 -3.41 16.91 -12.40
N ILE A 84 -4.59 16.95 -13.01
CA ILE A 84 -5.86 16.64 -12.35
C ILE A 84 -5.87 15.19 -11.85
N ALA A 85 -5.42 14.24 -12.68
CA ALA A 85 -5.32 12.83 -12.28
C ALA A 85 -4.34 12.64 -11.11
N ILE A 86 -3.21 13.36 -11.12
CA ILE A 86 -2.25 13.38 -10.00
C ILE A 86 -2.89 13.99 -8.76
N THR A 87 -3.65 15.08 -8.88
CA THR A 87 -4.36 15.69 -7.75
C THR A 87 -5.39 14.72 -7.16
N ILE A 88 -6.22 14.08 -7.98
CA ILE A 88 -7.20 13.10 -7.52
C ILE A 88 -6.50 11.91 -6.86
N GLY A 89 -5.42 11.39 -7.47
CA GLY A 89 -4.63 10.31 -6.90
C GLY A 89 -3.93 10.69 -5.60
N ALA A 90 -3.42 11.92 -5.50
CA ALA A 90 -2.80 12.46 -4.31
C ALA A 90 -3.79 12.58 -3.14
N LEU A 91 -5.05 12.92 -3.43
CA LEU A 91 -6.11 13.04 -2.44
C LEU A 91 -6.65 11.68 -1.99
N ALA A 92 -6.33 10.58 -2.68
CA ALA A 92 -6.79 9.25 -2.29
C ALA A 92 -6.11 8.71 -1.02
N LYS A 93 -4.88 9.16 -0.73
CA LYS A 93 -4.13 8.79 0.49
C LYS A 93 -2.99 9.77 0.76
N GLU A 94 -2.74 10.11 2.02
CA GLU A 94 -1.79 11.16 2.43
C GLU A 94 -0.37 10.97 1.84
N PRO A 95 0.21 9.74 1.78
CA PRO A 95 1.53 9.52 1.21
C PRO A 95 1.63 9.87 -0.29
N TYR A 96 0.51 9.84 -1.02
CA TYR A 96 0.48 10.20 -2.44
C TYR A 96 0.60 11.70 -2.67
N ILE A 97 0.33 12.55 -1.67
CA ILE A 97 0.58 14.01 -1.76
C ILE A 97 2.08 14.27 -1.91
N ALA A 98 2.91 13.58 -1.12
CA ALA A 98 4.36 13.66 -1.26
C ALA A 98 4.82 13.09 -2.62
N GLY A 99 4.25 11.96 -3.06
CA GLY A 99 4.51 11.41 -4.40
C GLY A 99 4.21 12.40 -5.53
N ALA A 100 3.08 13.11 -5.45
CA ALA A 100 2.68 14.14 -6.40
C ALA A 100 3.64 15.33 -6.41
N PHE A 101 4.10 15.78 -5.24
CA PHE A 101 5.14 16.80 -5.12
C PHE A 101 6.43 16.39 -5.85
N PHE A 102 6.96 15.19 -5.56
CA PHE A 102 8.18 14.70 -6.19
C PHE A 102 8.00 14.44 -7.70
N PHE A 103 6.80 14.04 -8.14
CA PHE A 103 6.49 13.98 -9.56
C PHE A 103 6.53 15.36 -10.23
N CYS A 104 6.04 16.39 -9.56
CA CYS A 104 6.13 17.76 -10.05
C CYS A 104 7.57 18.27 -10.09
N LEU A 105 8.42 17.90 -9.11
CA LEU A 105 9.86 18.16 -9.15
C LEU A 105 10.51 17.47 -10.36
N TYR A 106 10.21 16.19 -10.58
CA TYR A 106 10.65 15.46 -11.76
C TYR A 106 10.25 16.18 -13.06
N ALA A 107 8.99 16.58 -13.18
CA ALA A 107 8.48 17.30 -14.35
C ALA A 107 9.14 18.68 -14.53
N ALA A 108 9.57 19.34 -13.44
CA ALA A 108 10.26 20.63 -13.49
C ALA A 108 11.66 20.55 -14.12
N PHE A 109 12.30 19.38 -14.14
CA PHE A 109 13.55 19.18 -14.88
C PHE A 109 13.36 19.20 -16.41
N GLY A 110 12.12 19.08 -16.91
CA GLY A 110 11.82 19.20 -18.33
C GLY A 110 11.85 20.63 -18.84
N LYS A 111 12.50 20.89 -19.99
CA LYS A 111 12.55 22.24 -20.61
C LYS A 111 11.17 22.81 -20.96
N ARG A 112 10.20 21.97 -21.36
CA ARG A 112 8.84 22.38 -21.74
C ARG A 112 7.85 22.12 -20.61
N GLY A 113 7.36 23.17 -19.96
CA GLY A 113 6.37 23.06 -18.88
C GLY A 113 6.95 23.09 -17.46
N ARG A 114 8.18 23.60 -17.30
CA ARG A 114 8.80 23.81 -15.99
C ARG A 114 7.97 24.71 -15.07
N ARG A 115 7.43 25.82 -15.58
CA ARG A 115 6.61 26.77 -14.80
C ARG A 115 5.38 26.11 -14.17
N PRO A 116 4.47 25.44 -14.92
CA PRO A 116 3.34 24.77 -14.30
C PRO A 116 3.79 23.65 -13.35
N ALA A 117 4.83 22.87 -13.68
CA ALA A 117 5.35 21.85 -12.77
C ALA A 117 5.82 22.44 -11.43
N ILE A 118 6.50 23.58 -11.42
CA ILE A 118 6.91 24.28 -10.20
C ILE A 118 5.69 24.78 -9.41
N ILE A 119 4.70 25.39 -10.08
CA ILE A 119 3.48 25.87 -9.42
C ILE A 119 2.76 24.71 -8.71
N PHE A 120 2.60 23.58 -9.39
CA PHE A 120 1.99 22.39 -8.79
C PHE A 120 2.87 21.77 -7.70
N ALA A 121 4.20 21.80 -7.84
CA ALA A 121 5.09 21.38 -6.76
C ALA A 121 4.86 22.24 -5.50
N VAL A 122 4.79 23.55 -5.63
CA VAL A 122 4.49 24.46 -4.50
C VAL A 122 3.11 24.16 -3.91
N PHE A 123 2.10 23.92 -4.76
CA PHE A 123 0.75 23.55 -4.30
C PHE A 123 0.74 22.24 -3.50
N PHE A 124 1.35 21.16 -4.02
CA PHE A 124 1.41 19.88 -3.30
C PHE A 124 2.30 19.95 -2.06
N LEU A 125 3.34 20.77 -2.07
CA LEU A 125 4.14 21.04 -0.88
C LEU A 125 3.31 21.76 0.19
N ALA A 126 2.48 22.73 -0.20
CA ALA A 126 1.55 23.39 0.72
C ALA A 126 0.53 22.41 1.28
N LEU A 127 -0.07 21.54 0.45
CA LEU A 127 -0.98 20.49 0.90
C LEU A 127 -0.30 19.49 1.85
N ALA A 128 0.92 19.06 1.54
CA ALA A 128 1.69 18.17 2.42
C ALA A 128 1.99 18.84 3.76
N SER A 129 2.38 20.12 3.75
CA SER A 129 2.59 20.92 4.95
C SER A 129 1.30 21.11 5.75
N MET A 130 0.16 21.32 5.10
CA MET A 130 -1.15 21.40 5.78
C MET A 130 -1.54 20.06 6.41
N ALA A 131 -1.31 18.94 5.72
CA ALA A 131 -1.56 17.61 6.28
C ALA A 131 -0.67 17.32 7.50
N LEU A 132 0.61 17.68 7.42
CA LEU A 132 1.55 17.59 8.54
C LEU A 132 1.15 18.50 9.70
N PHE A 133 0.74 19.74 9.40
CA PHE A 133 0.25 20.67 10.42
C PHE A 133 -1.03 20.15 11.08
N HIS A 134 -1.97 19.60 10.32
CA HIS A 134 -3.18 18.99 10.87
C HIS A 134 -2.85 17.79 11.76
N ALA A 135 -1.94 16.91 11.31
CA ALA A 135 -1.45 15.80 12.13
C ALA A 135 -0.78 16.29 13.42
N PHE A 136 0.00 17.37 13.35
CA PHE A 136 0.63 18.02 14.49
C PHE A 136 -0.39 18.62 15.46
N MET A 137 -1.39 19.36 14.96
CA MET A 137 -2.44 19.95 15.77
C MET A 137 -3.31 18.87 16.42
N PHE A 138 -3.61 17.79 15.70
CA PHE A 138 -4.31 16.63 16.24
C PHE A 138 -3.50 16.00 17.38
N TYR A 139 -2.19 15.80 17.20
CA TYR A 139 -1.28 15.31 18.24
C TYR A 139 -1.24 16.23 19.47
N HIS A 140 -1.08 17.54 19.27
CA HIS A 140 -1.01 18.49 20.38
C HIS A 140 -2.33 18.56 21.15
N THR A 141 -3.46 18.56 20.44
CA THR A 141 -4.80 18.52 21.05
C THR A 141 -5.00 17.23 21.84
N ALA A 142 -4.58 16.08 21.27
CA ALA A 142 -4.65 14.78 21.92
C ALA A 142 -3.85 14.70 23.23
N LEU A 143 -2.68 15.34 23.31
CA LEU A 143 -1.87 15.36 24.53
C LEU A 143 -2.43 16.31 25.60
N THR A 144 -3.18 17.33 25.21
CA THR A 144 -3.61 18.43 26.09
C THR A 144 -5.04 18.28 26.60
N THR A 145 -5.92 17.54 25.91
CA THR A 145 -7.30 17.33 26.35
C THR A 145 -7.50 16.02 27.13
N PRO A 146 -8.04 16.06 28.38
CA PRO A 146 -8.29 14.87 29.20
C PRO A 146 -9.24 13.85 28.54
N SER A 147 -10.22 14.32 27.77
CA SER A 147 -11.17 13.48 27.03
C SER A 147 -10.50 12.68 25.91
N HIS A 148 -9.46 13.21 25.27
CA HIS A 148 -8.69 12.47 24.24
C HIS A 148 -7.67 11.49 24.81
N LYS A 149 -7.14 11.74 26.03
CA LYS A 149 -6.36 10.75 26.78
C LYS A 149 -7.19 9.50 27.12
N ALA A 150 -8.48 9.66 27.39
CA ALA A 150 -9.41 8.56 27.66
C ALA A 150 -9.95 7.89 26.37
N ALA A 151 -10.27 8.68 25.33
CA ALA A 151 -10.85 8.18 24.09
C ALA A 151 -9.83 7.51 23.13
N GLY A 152 -8.56 7.94 23.10
CA GLY A 152 -7.75 7.77 21.89
C GLY A 152 -6.37 7.11 21.99
N LEU A 153 -6.02 6.38 23.06
CA LEU A 153 -4.72 5.68 23.22
C LEU A 153 -4.29 4.75 22.05
N ILE A 154 -5.20 4.45 21.11
CA ILE A 154 -5.05 3.39 20.12
C ILE A 154 -4.36 3.87 18.84
N VAL A 155 -4.82 4.99 18.30
CA VAL A 155 -4.17 5.69 17.18
C VAL A 155 -3.08 6.63 17.72
N GLN A 156 -3.21 7.09 18.97
CA GLN A 156 -2.28 8.07 19.52
C GLN A 156 -0.89 7.50 19.82
N SER A 157 -0.71 6.28 20.34
CA SER A 157 0.65 5.76 20.63
C SER A 157 1.54 5.67 19.38
N GLU A 158 1.01 5.18 18.26
CA GLU A 158 1.77 5.07 17.01
C GLU A 158 2.13 6.43 16.41
N TYR A 159 1.17 7.37 16.40
CA TYR A 159 1.43 8.72 15.94
C TYR A 159 2.34 9.49 16.92
N ILE A 160 2.20 9.24 18.22
CA ILE A 160 3.04 9.84 19.26
C ILE A 160 4.47 9.35 19.15
N ASP A 161 4.71 8.04 19.05
CA ASP A 161 6.04 7.47 18.91
C ASP A 161 6.71 7.94 17.62
N ASN A 162 5.99 7.91 16.50
CA ASN A 162 6.51 8.39 15.23
C ASN A 162 6.78 9.91 15.26
N PHE A 163 5.96 10.68 15.97
CA PHE A 163 6.13 12.14 16.09
C PHE A 163 7.26 12.52 17.04
N LEU A 164 7.38 11.85 18.20
CA LEU A 164 8.50 12.00 19.12
C LEU A 164 9.79 11.59 18.42
N TYR A 165 9.78 10.50 17.67
CA TYR A 165 10.90 10.07 16.85
C TYR A 165 11.27 11.10 15.78
N LEU A 166 10.27 11.67 15.07
CA LEU A 166 10.49 12.71 14.08
C LEU A 166 11.08 13.98 14.71
N LYS A 167 10.52 14.40 15.86
CA LYS A 167 11.04 15.52 16.64
C LYS A 167 12.50 15.28 17.03
N ASP A 168 12.82 14.10 17.56
CA ASP A 168 14.18 13.75 17.93
C ASP A 168 15.11 13.67 16.71
N ALA A 169 14.66 13.11 15.59
CA ALA A 169 15.41 13.06 14.34
C ALA A 169 15.73 14.46 13.77
N LEU A 170 14.85 15.44 13.95
CA LEU A 170 15.10 16.83 13.56
C LEU A 170 16.19 17.50 14.42
N HIS A 171 16.34 17.09 15.69
CA HIS A 171 17.31 17.69 16.62
C HIS A 171 18.61 16.87 16.73
N LYS A 172 18.57 15.59 16.36
CA LYS A 172 19.67 14.62 16.49
C LYS A 172 19.80 13.79 15.21
N PRO A 173 20.72 14.15 14.30
CA PRO A 173 20.96 13.37 13.08
C PRO A 173 21.27 11.88 13.34
N SER A 174 21.84 11.55 14.50
CA SER A 174 22.09 10.16 14.92
C SER A 174 20.82 9.32 14.99
N VAL A 175 19.67 9.89 15.33
CA VAL A 175 18.37 9.21 15.34
C VAL A 175 17.93 8.89 13.90
N LEU A 176 18.18 9.78 12.94
CA LEU A 176 17.93 9.50 11.52
C LEU A 176 18.83 8.36 10.99
N PHE A 177 20.12 8.37 11.35
CA PHE A 177 21.00 7.25 10.98
C PHE A 177 20.56 5.95 11.65
N HIS A 178 20.16 6.02 12.92
CA HIS A 178 19.65 4.85 13.63
C HIS A 178 18.44 4.25 12.93
N SER A 179 17.46 5.04 12.44
CA SER A 179 16.34 4.46 11.70
C SER A 179 16.78 3.80 10.42
N ILE A 180 17.70 4.40 9.66
CA ILE A 180 18.20 3.80 8.40
C ILE A 180 18.82 2.42 8.65
N PHE A 181 19.61 2.27 9.72
CA PHE A 181 20.27 1.01 10.05
C PHE A 181 19.41 0.03 10.85
N LEU A 182 18.31 0.49 11.45
CA LEU A 182 17.35 -0.39 12.12
C LEU A 182 16.69 -1.31 11.09
N TYR A 183 16.81 -2.63 11.28
CA TYR A 183 16.38 -3.66 10.34
C TYR A 183 17.04 -3.54 8.95
N ILE A 184 18.35 -3.26 8.93
CA ILE A 184 19.12 -3.09 7.69
C ILE A 184 19.01 -4.31 6.75
N ASP A 185 18.91 -5.51 7.31
CA ASP A 185 18.65 -6.75 6.59
C ASP A 185 17.33 -6.67 5.82
N ARG A 186 16.22 -6.33 6.48
CA ARG A 186 14.91 -6.21 5.83
C ARG A 186 14.88 -5.08 4.81
N LYS A 187 15.46 -3.93 5.14
CA LYS A 187 15.49 -2.74 4.26
C LYS A 187 16.34 -2.97 3.03
N SER A 188 17.46 -3.67 3.17
CA SER A 188 18.29 -4.06 2.02
C SER A 188 17.57 -5.08 1.15
N PHE A 189 16.94 -6.11 1.74
CA PHE A 189 16.10 -7.04 0.99
C PHE A 189 14.98 -6.34 0.25
N PHE A 190 14.30 -5.38 0.88
CA PHE A 190 13.26 -4.58 0.23
C PHE A 190 13.75 -3.92 -1.06
N ILE A 191 14.89 -3.22 -1.01
CA ILE A 191 15.48 -2.58 -2.20
C ILE A 191 15.89 -3.65 -3.23
N ILE A 192 16.57 -4.72 -2.80
CA ILE A 192 17.05 -5.77 -3.68
C ILE A 192 15.88 -6.41 -4.43
N PHE A 193 14.85 -6.88 -3.73
CA PHE A 193 13.71 -7.54 -4.36
C PHE A 193 12.89 -6.61 -5.28
N GLN A 194 12.93 -5.30 -5.04
CA GLN A 194 12.25 -4.34 -5.89
C GLN A 194 12.97 -4.08 -7.23
N PHE A 195 14.30 -4.13 -7.25
CA PHE A 195 15.11 -3.77 -8.43
C PHE A 195 15.83 -4.94 -9.09
N LEU A 196 16.11 -6.03 -8.36
CA LEU A 196 16.76 -7.24 -8.88
C LEU A 196 15.99 -7.88 -10.05
N PRO A 197 14.63 -7.96 -10.06
CA PRO A 197 13.90 -8.44 -11.23
C PRO A 197 14.20 -7.65 -12.50
N PHE A 198 14.56 -6.37 -12.35
CA PHE A 198 14.91 -5.47 -13.45
C PHE A 198 16.43 -5.31 -13.62
N LEU A 199 17.23 -6.22 -13.03
CA LEU A 199 18.69 -6.21 -13.05
C LEU A 199 19.30 -4.87 -12.61
N PHE A 200 18.61 -4.12 -11.74
CA PHE A 200 19.02 -2.77 -11.31
C PHE A 200 19.14 -1.74 -12.47
N ILE A 201 18.69 -2.06 -13.69
CA ILE A 201 18.74 -1.16 -14.86
C ILE A 201 18.01 0.18 -14.65
N PRO A 202 16.89 0.26 -13.89
CA PRO A 202 16.30 1.54 -13.55
C PRO A 202 17.29 2.54 -12.89
N PHE A 203 18.35 2.08 -12.22
CA PHE A 203 19.35 2.98 -11.64
C PHE A 203 20.21 3.70 -12.69
N LEU A 204 20.23 3.27 -13.96
CA LEU A 204 20.87 4.03 -15.05
C LEU A 204 20.15 5.35 -15.36
N ARG A 205 18.94 5.52 -14.81
CA ARG A 205 18.00 6.61 -15.05
C ARG A 205 17.43 7.11 -13.71
N LEU A 206 18.34 7.52 -12.81
CA LEU A 206 18.00 8.00 -11.45
C LEU A 206 16.99 9.15 -11.45
N LYS A 207 17.06 10.06 -12.44
CA LYS A 207 16.15 11.21 -12.50
C LYS A 207 14.69 10.75 -12.68
N GLU A 208 14.44 9.67 -13.43
CA GLU A 208 13.12 9.07 -13.61
C GLU A 208 12.59 8.41 -12.31
N LEU A 209 13.47 8.12 -11.34
CA LEU A 209 13.10 7.56 -10.04
C LEU A 209 12.79 8.63 -8.97
N ILE A 210 12.94 9.92 -9.26
CA ILE A 210 12.61 11.02 -8.32
C ILE A 210 11.20 10.86 -7.70
N PRO A 211 10.14 10.51 -8.45
CA PRO A 211 8.81 10.31 -7.87
C PRO A 211 8.73 9.18 -6.83
N THR A 212 9.71 8.26 -6.79
CA THR A 212 9.74 7.15 -5.82
C THR A 212 10.31 7.52 -4.47
N ILE A 213 11.06 8.63 -4.38
CA ILE A 213 11.77 9.06 -3.18
C ILE A 213 10.88 9.05 -1.92
N PRO A 214 9.69 9.66 -1.89
CA PRO A 214 8.88 9.68 -0.67
C PRO A 214 8.44 8.27 -0.23
N PHE A 215 8.21 7.36 -1.17
CA PHE A 215 7.79 5.99 -0.86
C PHE A 215 8.96 5.13 -0.36
N PHE A 216 10.15 5.28 -0.94
CA PHE A 216 11.36 4.67 -0.37
C PHE A 216 11.71 5.27 0.99
N ALA A 217 11.54 6.58 1.17
CA ALA A 217 11.78 7.24 2.45
C ALA A 217 10.88 6.66 3.55
N ILE A 218 9.61 6.36 3.27
CA ILE A 218 8.73 5.68 4.23
C ILE A 218 9.32 4.32 4.64
N SER A 219 9.68 3.46 3.68
CA SER A 219 10.20 2.12 3.99
C SER A 219 11.57 2.13 4.65
N ILE A 220 12.45 3.06 4.29
CA ILE A 220 13.83 3.15 4.80
C ILE A 220 13.92 3.90 6.14
N LEU A 221 13.13 4.95 6.33
CA LEU A 221 13.18 5.76 7.56
C LEU A 221 12.23 5.25 8.63
N SER A 222 11.33 4.32 8.31
CA SER A 222 10.41 3.79 9.32
C SER A 222 11.14 2.93 10.35
N ILE A 223 10.75 3.11 11.61
CA ILE A 223 11.11 2.25 12.73
C ILE A 223 10.22 1.01 12.85
N ARG A 224 9.20 0.89 11.98
CA ARG A 224 8.27 -0.23 11.96
C ARG A 224 8.69 -1.23 10.88
N PRO A 225 8.93 -2.51 11.24
CA PRO A 225 9.44 -3.49 10.27
C PRO A 225 8.46 -3.73 9.11
N LEU A 226 7.15 -3.60 9.35
CA LEU A 226 6.10 -3.81 8.35
C LEU A 226 6.22 -2.86 7.15
N HIS A 227 6.68 -1.62 7.34
CA HIS A 227 6.84 -0.66 6.24
C HIS A 227 7.99 -1.01 5.29
N SER A 228 8.91 -1.87 5.72
CA SER A 228 9.99 -2.42 4.90
C SER A 228 9.65 -3.80 4.33
N ALA A 229 8.44 -4.33 4.57
CA ALA A 229 8.02 -5.60 4.01
C ALA A 229 7.64 -5.47 2.53
N LEU A 230 7.90 -6.51 1.74
CA LEU A 230 7.65 -6.51 0.28
C LEU A 230 6.15 -6.49 -0.06
N ASP A 231 5.33 -7.07 0.80
CA ASP A 231 3.88 -7.08 0.73
C ASP A 231 3.24 -5.81 1.30
N CYS A 232 4.04 -4.82 1.71
CA CYS A 232 3.53 -3.54 2.14
C CYS A 232 2.88 -2.78 0.96
N GLN A 233 1.72 -2.18 1.23
CA GLN A 233 0.94 -1.40 0.24
C GLN A 233 1.69 -0.24 -0.41
N TYR A 234 2.73 0.30 0.24
CA TYR A 234 3.54 1.38 -0.33
C TYR A 234 4.28 0.93 -1.59
N SER A 235 4.33 -0.39 -1.83
CA SER A 235 4.95 -0.95 -3.01
C SER A 235 4.28 -0.65 -4.34
N ALA A 236 2.98 -0.43 -4.32
CA ALA A 236 2.27 -0.05 -5.53
C ALA A 236 2.76 1.28 -6.12
N ALA A 237 3.25 2.19 -5.26
CA ALA A 237 3.54 3.57 -5.62
C ALA A 237 4.81 3.74 -6.50
N TYR A 238 5.75 2.79 -6.46
CA TYR A 238 6.98 2.86 -7.25
C TYR A 238 6.95 2.09 -8.57
N ILE A 239 5.92 1.29 -8.83
CA ILE A 239 5.80 0.49 -10.07
C ILE A 239 5.92 1.37 -11.32
N ALA A 240 5.11 2.42 -11.41
CA ALA A 240 5.08 3.27 -12.60
C ALA A 240 6.42 4.01 -12.85
N PRO A 241 7.03 4.70 -11.87
CA PRO A 241 8.35 5.31 -12.07
C PRO A 241 9.45 4.31 -12.40
N ILE A 242 9.45 3.10 -11.80
CA ILE A 242 10.43 2.05 -12.11
C ILE A 242 10.29 1.62 -13.57
N LEU A 243 9.07 1.40 -14.07
CA LEU A 243 8.83 1.02 -15.47
C LEU A 243 9.21 2.13 -16.45
N VAL A 244 8.93 3.40 -16.12
CA VAL A 244 9.36 4.55 -16.91
C VAL A 244 10.89 4.60 -16.97
N SER A 245 11.55 4.52 -15.82
CA SER A 245 13.00 4.51 -15.71
C SER A 245 13.63 3.37 -16.51
N LEU A 246 13.09 2.15 -16.37
CA LEU A 246 13.50 0.98 -17.13
C LEU A 246 13.38 1.22 -18.65
N THR A 247 12.24 1.74 -19.11
CA THR A 247 12.00 1.97 -20.54
C THR A 247 12.99 2.97 -21.12
N VAL A 248 13.25 4.07 -20.41
CA VAL A 248 14.20 5.10 -20.85
C VAL A 248 15.65 4.60 -20.77
N ALA A 249 15.96 3.74 -19.81
CA ALA A 249 17.27 3.08 -19.69
C ALA A 249 17.50 2.11 -20.86
N LEU A 250 16.53 1.23 -21.14
CA LEU A 250 16.59 0.27 -22.24
C LEU A 250 16.70 0.95 -23.61
N LYS A 251 15.98 2.06 -23.82
CA LYS A 251 16.17 2.88 -25.03
C LYS A 251 17.62 3.37 -25.15
N GLY A 252 18.18 3.91 -24.08
CA GLY A 252 19.58 4.34 -24.06
C GLY A 252 20.58 3.21 -24.31
N LEU A 253 20.31 2.01 -23.80
CA LEU A 253 21.12 0.82 -24.08
C LEU A 253 21.00 0.41 -25.55
N ASN A 254 19.80 0.46 -26.14
CA ASN A 254 19.59 0.15 -27.56
C ASN A 254 20.31 1.14 -28.47
N ASP A 255 20.25 2.44 -28.14
CA ASP A 255 20.91 3.49 -28.92
C ASP A 255 22.45 3.35 -28.85
N ARG A 256 23.00 2.82 -27.75
CA ARG A 256 24.46 2.69 -27.54
C ARG A 256 25.05 1.33 -27.96
N TYR A 257 24.33 0.24 -27.73
CA TYR A 257 24.82 -1.14 -27.90
C TYR A 257 24.02 -1.94 -28.93
N GLY A 258 22.98 -1.36 -29.51
CA GLY A 258 22.17 -1.99 -30.55
C GLY A 258 21.10 -2.96 -30.03
N LYS A 259 20.22 -3.35 -30.97
CA LYS A 259 19.00 -4.12 -30.70
C LYS A 259 19.27 -5.51 -30.11
N ASN A 260 20.30 -6.20 -30.57
CA ASN A 260 20.60 -7.56 -30.12
C ASN A 260 20.99 -7.58 -28.63
N PHE A 261 21.88 -6.66 -28.22
CA PHE A 261 22.28 -6.51 -26.83
C PHE A 261 21.08 -6.18 -25.92
N THR A 262 20.28 -5.19 -26.30
CA THR A 262 19.07 -4.83 -25.53
C THR A 262 18.04 -5.95 -25.51
N GLY A 263 17.91 -6.72 -26.60
CA GLY A 263 17.07 -7.92 -26.66
C GLY A 263 17.50 -8.98 -25.64
N SER A 264 18.80 -9.26 -25.53
CA SER A 264 19.34 -10.18 -24.53
C SER A 264 19.07 -9.68 -23.10
N ILE A 265 19.28 -8.39 -22.84
CA ILE A 265 18.99 -7.78 -21.54
C ILE A 265 17.49 -7.90 -21.20
N LEU A 266 16.60 -7.61 -22.14
CA LEU A 266 15.15 -7.78 -21.97
C LEU A 266 14.78 -9.23 -21.66
N LEU A 267 15.41 -10.20 -22.33
CA LEU A 267 15.21 -11.62 -22.06
C LEU A 267 15.66 -11.98 -20.63
N PHE A 268 16.82 -11.49 -20.17
CA PHE A 268 17.27 -11.70 -18.80
C PHE A 268 16.32 -11.06 -17.77
N ILE A 269 15.84 -9.83 -18.01
CA ILE A 269 14.82 -9.20 -17.16
C ILE A 269 13.56 -10.06 -17.10
N LEU A 270 13.08 -10.57 -18.24
CA LEU A 270 11.90 -11.44 -18.27
C LEU A 270 12.13 -12.71 -17.45
N ILE A 271 13.28 -13.37 -17.63
CA ILE A 271 13.65 -14.56 -16.84
C ILE A 271 13.69 -14.23 -15.35
N MET A 272 14.29 -13.11 -14.96
CA MET A 272 14.38 -12.69 -13.55
C MET A 272 13.01 -12.35 -12.96
N VAL A 273 12.16 -11.61 -13.68
CA VAL A 273 10.79 -11.31 -13.25
C VAL A 273 9.99 -12.58 -13.03
N VAL A 274 10.04 -13.53 -13.99
CA VAL A 274 9.35 -14.82 -13.87
C VAL A 274 9.91 -15.63 -12.70
N THR A 275 11.22 -15.69 -12.56
CA THR A 275 11.89 -16.45 -11.48
C THR A 275 11.52 -15.89 -10.11
N VAL A 276 11.63 -14.58 -9.91
CA VAL A 276 11.27 -13.93 -8.64
C VAL A 276 9.76 -14.06 -8.38
N ASN A 277 8.92 -13.98 -9.42
CA ASN A 277 7.48 -14.20 -9.27
C ASN A 277 7.17 -15.63 -8.80
N ILE A 278 7.76 -16.64 -9.42
CA ILE A 278 7.59 -18.04 -9.02
C ILE A 278 8.15 -18.27 -7.61
N ALA A 279 9.29 -17.68 -7.27
CA ALA A 279 9.91 -17.93 -5.97
C ALA A 279 9.21 -17.21 -4.81
N HIS A 280 8.74 -15.96 -5.01
CA HIS A 280 8.39 -15.07 -3.89
C HIS A 280 7.08 -14.28 -4.02
N SER A 281 6.36 -14.36 -5.14
CA SER A 281 5.09 -13.62 -5.24
C SER A 281 3.93 -14.35 -4.56
N PRO A 282 2.80 -13.69 -4.24
CA PRO A 282 1.56 -14.35 -3.82
C PRO A 282 0.77 -14.95 -5.00
N SER A 283 1.41 -15.24 -6.14
CA SER A 283 0.77 -15.80 -7.34
C SER A 283 0.41 -17.27 -7.18
N LEU A 284 -0.65 -17.74 -7.85
CA LEU A 284 -1.08 -19.15 -7.84
C LEU A 284 -0.03 -20.14 -8.35
N VAL A 285 0.93 -19.65 -9.15
CA VAL A 285 2.03 -20.46 -9.69
C VAL A 285 3.31 -20.37 -8.84
N SER A 286 3.29 -19.61 -7.75
CA SER A 286 4.47 -19.40 -6.92
C SER A 286 4.66 -20.52 -5.88
N LEU A 287 5.89 -20.67 -5.41
CA LEU A 287 6.25 -21.55 -4.30
C LEU A 287 5.56 -21.13 -3.00
N ASN A 288 5.39 -19.82 -2.77
CA ASN A 288 4.63 -19.31 -1.63
C ASN A 288 3.20 -19.89 -1.62
N PHE A 289 2.56 -20.04 -2.77
CA PHE A 289 1.22 -20.58 -2.87
C PHE A 289 1.19 -22.11 -2.85
N LEU A 290 2.14 -22.76 -3.53
CA LEU A 290 2.09 -24.20 -3.82
C LEU A 290 2.81 -25.08 -2.79
N LYS A 291 3.86 -24.59 -2.13
CA LYS A 291 4.75 -25.38 -1.27
C LYS A 291 4.57 -25.02 0.20
N GLU A 292 4.16 -26.01 0.99
CA GLU A 292 4.05 -25.88 2.44
C GLU A 292 5.40 -25.60 3.10
N GLY A 293 5.40 -24.75 4.13
CA GLY A 293 6.60 -24.29 4.84
C GLY A 293 7.42 -23.23 4.09
N TRP A 294 7.05 -22.86 2.85
CA TRP A 294 7.71 -21.77 2.13
C TRP A 294 7.15 -20.40 2.52
N SER A 295 5.82 -20.29 2.64
CA SER A 295 5.15 -19.13 3.24
C SER A 295 3.80 -19.55 3.82
N ASP A 296 3.62 -19.41 5.13
CA ASP A 296 2.34 -19.77 5.76
C ASP A 296 1.22 -18.76 5.43
N THR A 297 1.59 -17.49 5.23
CA THR A 297 0.65 -16.41 4.92
C THR A 297 -0.01 -16.58 3.55
N TRP A 298 0.76 -17.00 2.55
CA TRP A 298 0.33 -17.00 1.14
C TRP A 298 0.07 -18.40 0.57
N HIS A 299 0.21 -19.45 1.37
CA HIS A 299 -0.01 -20.83 0.94
C HIS A 299 -1.48 -21.11 0.66
N ARG A 300 -1.75 -21.98 -0.32
CA ARG A 300 -3.12 -22.35 -0.75
C ARG A 300 -4.03 -22.82 0.38
N LYS A 301 -3.48 -23.44 1.45
CA LYS A 301 -4.27 -23.89 2.61
C LYS A 301 -4.98 -22.74 3.32
N THR A 302 -4.37 -21.55 3.33
CA THR A 302 -4.93 -20.33 3.94
C THR A 302 -6.16 -19.80 3.18
N TYR A 303 -6.40 -20.28 1.96
CA TYR A 303 -7.55 -19.92 1.13
C TYR A 303 -8.66 -20.98 1.12
N ILE A 304 -8.42 -22.15 1.72
CA ILE A 304 -9.42 -23.21 1.81
C ILE A 304 -10.15 -23.03 3.14
N ILE A 305 -11.47 -22.87 3.09
CA ILE A 305 -12.30 -22.83 4.29
C ILE A 305 -12.21 -24.20 4.97
N GLY A 306 -11.57 -24.22 6.13
CA GLY A 306 -11.47 -25.40 6.97
C GLY A 306 -12.32 -25.28 8.24
N LYS A 307 -12.17 -26.28 9.12
CA LYS A 307 -12.82 -26.29 10.44
C LYS A 307 -12.49 -25.05 11.28
N HIS A 308 -11.31 -24.47 11.07
CA HIS A 308 -10.86 -23.29 11.79
C HIS A 308 -11.67 -22.05 11.39
N GLU A 309 -11.83 -21.81 10.08
CA GLU A 309 -12.61 -20.71 9.53
C GLU A 309 -14.11 -20.88 9.86
N GLU A 310 -14.63 -22.11 9.83
CA GLU A 310 -15.98 -22.41 10.27
C GLU A 310 -16.20 -22.10 11.76
N ALA A 311 -15.25 -22.43 12.62
CA ALA A 311 -15.31 -22.10 14.04
C ALA A 311 -15.26 -20.58 14.26
N LEU A 312 -14.38 -19.87 13.54
CA LEU A 312 -14.31 -18.41 13.60
C LEU A 312 -15.62 -17.77 13.13
N ARG A 313 -16.24 -18.31 12.06
CA ARG A 313 -17.53 -17.83 11.58
C ARG A 313 -18.64 -18.05 12.61
N LYS A 314 -18.69 -19.22 13.24
CA LYS A 314 -19.64 -19.48 14.33
C LYS A 314 -19.42 -18.53 15.51
N ALA A 315 -18.17 -18.23 15.87
CA ALA A 315 -17.85 -17.26 16.91
C ALA A 315 -18.30 -15.84 16.54
N LEU A 316 -18.15 -15.44 15.28
CA LEU A 316 -18.66 -14.16 14.76
C LEU A 316 -20.19 -14.10 14.80
N ASP A 317 -20.88 -15.20 14.44
CA ASP A 317 -22.34 -15.29 14.46
C ASP A 317 -22.94 -15.15 15.87
N LEU A 318 -22.16 -15.40 16.93
CA LEU A 318 -22.58 -15.18 18.32
C LEU A 318 -22.64 -13.68 18.69
N ILE A 319 -22.01 -12.80 17.91
CA ILE A 319 -21.92 -11.38 18.23
C ILE A 319 -23.18 -10.67 17.70
N PRO A 320 -23.90 -9.91 18.55
CA PRO A 320 -25.10 -9.18 18.14
C PRO A 320 -24.83 -8.25 16.96
N LYS A 321 -25.70 -8.22 15.96
CA LYS A 321 -25.55 -7.37 14.75
C LYS A 321 -25.59 -5.85 15.03
N ASP A 322 -25.99 -5.45 16.23
CA ASP A 322 -25.95 -4.06 16.67
C ASP A 322 -24.52 -3.51 16.65
N THR A 323 -24.30 -2.43 15.88
CA THR A 323 -23.00 -1.79 15.70
C THR A 323 -22.51 -1.02 16.93
N ALA A 324 -23.41 -0.70 17.88
CA ALA A 324 -23.08 -0.02 19.13
C ALA A 324 -22.44 -0.97 20.17
N VAL A 325 -22.60 -2.29 20.00
CA VAL A 325 -21.98 -3.27 20.89
C VAL A 325 -20.47 -3.28 20.64
N LYS A 326 -19.71 -2.94 21.69
CA LYS A 326 -18.24 -2.90 21.66
C LYS A 326 -17.64 -4.29 21.59
N VAL A 327 -16.83 -4.52 20.55
CA VAL A 327 -16.13 -5.78 20.31
C VAL A 327 -14.63 -5.54 20.27
N VAL A 328 -13.88 -6.40 20.96
CA VAL A 328 -12.43 -6.45 20.89
C VAL A 328 -12.02 -7.69 20.11
N CYS A 329 -11.08 -7.57 19.19
CA CYS A 329 -10.59 -8.72 18.43
C CYS A 329 -9.08 -8.70 18.24
N GLN A 330 -8.48 -9.87 18.05
CA GLN A 330 -7.07 -9.96 17.70
C GLN A 330 -6.81 -9.37 16.31
N ASN A 331 -5.63 -8.77 16.13
CA ASN A 331 -5.22 -8.23 14.83
C ASN A 331 -5.25 -9.35 13.77
N ASN A 332 -5.86 -9.11 12.61
CA ASN A 332 -6.08 -10.10 11.52
C ASN A 332 -7.17 -11.17 11.75
N THR A 333 -8.01 -11.04 12.78
CA THR A 333 -9.31 -11.76 12.89
C THR A 333 -10.51 -10.88 12.49
N TYR A 334 -10.24 -9.73 11.87
CA TYR A 334 -11.25 -8.79 11.42
C TYR A 334 -12.16 -9.39 10.34
N GLY A 335 -13.37 -9.75 10.76
CA GLY A 335 -14.49 -9.90 9.85
C GLY A 335 -14.96 -8.54 9.33
N GLY A 336 -15.54 -8.51 8.12
CA GLY A 336 -16.19 -7.30 7.61
C GLY A 336 -17.31 -6.80 8.53
N GLU A 337 -17.91 -7.71 9.30
CA GLU A 337 -18.93 -7.42 10.32
C GLU A 337 -18.38 -6.63 11.51
N ILE A 338 -17.16 -6.94 11.97
CA ILE A 338 -16.50 -6.19 13.04
C ILE A 338 -16.07 -4.80 12.55
N ALA A 339 -15.56 -4.74 11.31
CA ALA A 339 -15.06 -3.49 10.72
C ALA A 339 -16.16 -2.41 10.53
N ASN A 340 -17.43 -2.79 10.54
CA ASN A 340 -18.57 -1.87 10.42
C ASN A 340 -19.15 -1.41 11.77
N ARG A 341 -18.56 -1.83 12.90
CA ARG A 341 -19.02 -1.43 14.23
C ARG A 341 -18.58 -0.01 14.58
N GLU A 342 -19.39 0.67 15.37
CA GLU A 342 -19.07 2.01 15.88
C GLU A 342 -17.93 1.95 16.89
N PHE A 343 -17.91 0.90 17.72
CA PHE A 343 -16.89 0.66 18.74
C PHE A 343 -16.20 -0.68 18.49
N SER A 344 -14.99 -0.64 17.94
CA SER A 344 -14.13 -1.82 17.82
C SER A 344 -12.70 -1.48 18.25
N ASP A 345 -12.08 -2.40 18.99
CA ASP A 345 -10.73 -2.25 19.52
C ASP A 345 -9.91 -3.51 19.20
N VAL A 346 -8.57 -3.37 19.17
CA VAL A 346 -7.64 -4.50 18.98
C VAL A 346 -7.23 -5.05 20.33
N PHE A 347 -7.36 -6.36 20.56
CA PHE A 347 -6.85 -7.00 21.78
C PHE A 347 -5.33 -6.81 21.88
N PRO A 348 -4.76 -6.49 23.06
CA PRO A 348 -5.33 -6.49 24.41
C PRO A 348 -5.83 -5.12 24.89
N ARG A 349 -6.14 -4.20 24.01
CA ARG A 349 -6.54 -2.85 24.44
C ARG A 349 -8.02 -2.82 24.81
N LYS A 350 -8.32 -2.23 25.97
CA LYS A 350 -9.68 -1.95 26.47
C LYS A 350 -10.63 -3.15 26.41
N TRP A 351 -10.10 -4.36 26.53
CA TRP A 351 -10.89 -5.59 26.53
C TRP A 351 -11.82 -5.66 27.74
N GLN A 352 -11.45 -5.02 28.84
CA GLN A 352 -12.23 -4.95 30.07
C GLN A 352 -13.58 -4.24 29.88
N ASP A 353 -13.66 -3.29 28.94
CA ASP A 353 -14.88 -2.52 28.64
C ASP A 353 -15.69 -3.13 27.47
N SER A 354 -15.24 -4.25 26.91
CA SER A 354 -15.87 -4.87 25.75
C SER A 354 -16.94 -5.88 26.18
N TYR A 355 -17.95 -6.08 25.32
CA TYR A 355 -18.97 -7.10 25.56
C TYR A 355 -18.55 -8.45 24.98
N TYR A 356 -17.80 -8.43 23.87
CA TYR A 356 -17.33 -9.62 23.17
C TYR A 356 -15.86 -9.47 22.83
N ILE A 357 -15.14 -10.58 22.98
CA ILE A 357 -13.71 -10.68 22.65
C ILE A 357 -13.52 -11.87 21.72
N ILE A 358 -12.91 -11.64 20.55
CA ILE A 358 -12.56 -12.71 19.61
C ILE A 358 -11.05 -12.83 19.52
N LEU A 359 -10.53 -13.99 19.92
CA LEU A 359 -9.10 -14.30 19.86
C LEU A 359 -8.89 -15.58 19.07
N ASP A 360 -7.84 -15.57 18.25
CA ASP A 360 -7.39 -16.72 17.47
C ASP A 360 -5.94 -17.02 17.83
N LEU A 361 -5.80 -17.86 18.87
CA LEU A 361 -4.51 -18.24 19.43
C LEU A 361 -3.65 -19.09 18.48
N LYS A 362 -4.18 -19.48 17.31
CA LYS A 362 -3.42 -20.18 16.27
C LYS A 362 -2.72 -19.23 15.30
N LYS A 363 -3.10 -17.95 15.29
CA LYS A 363 -2.46 -16.92 14.46
C LYS A 363 -1.31 -16.24 15.20
N PRO A 364 -0.37 -15.60 14.47
CA PRO A 364 0.64 -14.76 15.10
C PRO A 364 0.00 -13.72 16.02
N LEU A 365 0.55 -13.61 17.23
CA LEU A 365 0.03 -12.78 18.30
C LEU A 365 0.58 -11.36 18.17
N PHE A 366 -0.15 -10.54 17.40
CA PHE A 366 0.22 -9.15 17.16
C PHE A 366 -0.18 -8.24 18.32
N LEU A 367 0.76 -7.40 18.75
CA LEU A 367 0.58 -6.24 19.60
C LEU A 367 1.14 -5.02 18.86
N GLU A 368 0.29 -4.03 18.54
CA GLU A 368 0.73 -2.74 17.94
C GLU A 368 1.57 -2.95 16.66
N ASP A 369 1.06 -3.81 15.77
CA ASP A 369 1.69 -4.24 14.51
C ASP A 369 3.01 -5.02 14.65
N ASN A 370 3.41 -5.37 15.88
CA ASN A 370 4.56 -6.22 16.16
C ASN A 370 4.13 -7.58 16.69
N ILE A 371 4.82 -8.64 16.31
CA ILE A 371 4.59 -9.98 16.91
C ILE A 371 5.24 -9.97 18.30
N ASN A 372 4.43 -9.94 19.36
CA ASN A 372 4.89 -9.98 20.75
C ASN A 372 4.08 -11.00 21.56
N PRO A 373 4.48 -12.29 21.49
CA PRO A 373 3.74 -13.38 22.13
C PRO A 373 3.67 -13.24 23.65
N ALA A 374 4.77 -12.83 24.30
CA ALA A 374 4.84 -12.74 25.75
C ALA A 374 3.86 -11.68 26.30
N GLY A 375 3.88 -10.47 25.71
CA GLY A 375 2.97 -9.40 26.10
C GLY A 375 1.50 -9.78 25.87
N PHE A 376 1.22 -10.44 24.75
CA PHE A 376 -0.13 -10.92 24.44
C PHE A 376 -0.61 -11.93 25.47
N MET A 377 0.23 -12.92 25.81
CA MET A 377 -0.13 -13.98 26.75
C MET A 377 -0.35 -13.46 28.17
N ILE A 378 0.38 -12.44 28.61
CA ILE A 378 0.15 -11.79 29.92
C ILE A 378 -1.28 -11.23 29.99
N GLU A 379 -1.71 -10.50 28.96
CA GLU A 379 -3.06 -9.92 28.93
C GLU A 379 -4.14 -10.99 28.71
N PHE A 380 -3.84 -12.03 27.94
CA PHE A 380 -4.73 -13.17 27.76
C PHE A 380 -4.97 -13.93 29.08
N GLU A 381 -3.95 -14.15 29.89
CA GLU A 381 -4.12 -14.79 31.20
C GLU A 381 -4.93 -13.92 32.16
N LYS A 382 -4.79 -12.58 32.11
CA LYS A 382 -5.67 -11.66 32.84
C LYS A 382 -7.13 -11.78 32.39
N LEU A 383 -7.37 -11.87 31.09
CA LEU A 383 -8.69 -12.11 30.52
C LEU A 383 -9.28 -13.44 31.01
N ARG A 384 -8.48 -14.51 30.95
CA ARG A 384 -8.90 -15.85 31.36
C ARG A 384 -9.31 -15.93 32.83
N GLN A 385 -8.69 -15.12 33.69
CA GLN A 385 -9.01 -15.04 35.12
C GLN A 385 -10.18 -14.10 35.43
N SER A 386 -10.66 -13.33 34.46
CA SER A 386 -11.76 -12.39 34.65
C SER A 386 -13.10 -13.12 34.81
N LYS A 387 -13.87 -12.74 35.84
CA LYS A 387 -15.23 -13.26 36.05
C LYS A 387 -16.26 -12.63 35.10
N ASN A 388 -15.91 -11.54 34.42
CA ASN A 388 -16.83 -10.80 33.56
C ASN A 388 -16.99 -11.44 32.18
N PHE A 389 -16.13 -12.42 31.84
CA PHE A 389 -16.13 -13.07 30.54
C PHE A 389 -16.27 -14.58 30.71
N GLN A 390 -17.16 -15.17 29.92
CA GLN A 390 -17.29 -16.62 29.81
C GLN A 390 -16.57 -17.09 28.54
N LEU A 391 -15.55 -17.93 28.72
CA LEU A 391 -14.84 -18.51 27.58
C LEU A 391 -15.77 -19.48 26.82
N THR A 392 -15.91 -19.26 25.53
CA THR A 392 -16.61 -20.15 24.60
C THR A 392 -15.59 -20.64 23.57
N LEU A 393 -15.45 -21.96 23.42
CA LEU A 393 -14.46 -22.61 22.54
C LEU A 393 -15.03 -22.91 21.15
#